data_AF-A0AAU4UHF3-F1
#
_entry.id   AF-A0AAU4UHF3-F1
#
_cell.length_a   1.000
_cell.length_b   1.000
_cell.length_c   1.000
_cell.angle_alpha   90.00
_cell.angle_beta   90.00
_cell.angle_gamma   90.00
#
_symmetry.space_group_name_H-M   'P 1'
#
loop_
_entity.id
_entity.type
_entity.pdbx_description
1 polymer ?
#
loop_
_entity_poly.entity_id
_entity_poly.type
_entity_poly.pdbx_seq_one_letter_code
_entity_poly.pdbx_strand_id
1 'polypeptide(L)'
;MAVLHAWRAARVTPLGELYAPPRMTAALIRLTVQVVLVASLWNGLYQQTGTTAGIDREQAMTYAVMAVLASRLRELDQYAGRDTVLQHMHFGTIVYWYLRPLAPQRYYAMRALGEQLYGFAWALAGFALCLAAGVVQPPGSAAVAGVFALSLLLGQLVLYYVMLVIDQFCFWTLRNGAAMLILIFAQNLLSGVYAPLWFFPDWFITLSSFLPFQATLSVPLSLYVGRIPLSDAAFQLSVQAGWVLVLALFTRFLWRRAALRVVSQGG
;
A
#
# COMPACT_ATOMS: atom_id res chain seq x y z
N MET A 1 -29.99 16.33 6.53
CA MET A 1 -30.21 15.20 5.60
C MET A 1 -28.99 14.80 4.76
N ALA A 2 -28.11 15.71 4.32
CA ALA A 2 -26.94 15.36 3.50
C ALA A 2 -25.89 14.44 4.17
N VAL A 3 -25.66 14.60 5.48
CA VAL A 3 -24.68 13.79 6.24
C VAL A 3 -25.09 12.31 6.34
N LEU A 4 -26.39 12.02 6.37
CA LEU A 4 -26.93 10.65 6.52
C LEU A 4 -26.58 9.72 5.34
N HIS A 5 -26.16 10.29 4.20
CA HIS A 5 -25.80 9.54 3.00
C HIS A 5 -24.33 9.69 2.61
N ALA A 6 -23.49 10.27 3.46
CA ALA A 6 -22.06 10.48 3.20
C ALA A 6 -21.33 9.18 2.82
N TRP A 7 -21.73 8.07 3.46
CA TRP A 7 -21.19 6.74 3.22
C TRP A 7 -21.41 6.24 1.78
N ARG A 8 -22.40 6.76 1.04
CA ARG A 8 -22.64 6.40 -0.36
C ARG A 8 -21.48 6.84 -1.27
N ALA A 9 -20.73 7.87 -0.87
CA ALA A 9 -19.53 8.30 -1.60
C ALA A 9 -18.44 7.21 -1.63
N ALA A 10 -18.38 6.35 -0.60
CA ALA A 10 -17.44 5.22 -0.58
C ALA A 10 -17.80 4.13 -1.60
N ARG A 11 -19.03 4.10 -2.10
CA ARG A 11 -19.44 3.13 -3.14
C ARG A 11 -19.08 3.58 -4.56
N VAL A 12 -18.72 4.84 -4.77
CA VAL A 12 -18.52 5.41 -6.11
C VAL A 12 -17.42 4.68 -6.87
N THR A 13 -16.24 4.48 -6.26
CA THR A 13 -15.14 3.78 -6.93
C THR A 13 -15.45 2.29 -7.16
N PRO A 14 -15.86 1.50 -6.13
CA PRO A 14 -16.20 0.09 -6.34
C PRO A 14 -17.26 -0.13 -7.41
N LEU A 15 -18.34 0.67 -7.41
CA LEU A 15 -19.39 0.58 -8.42
C LEU A 15 -18.90 1.02 -9.79
N GLY A 16 -18.10 2.09 -9.87
CA GLY A 16 -17.51 2.54 -11.13
C GLY A 16 -16.64 1.47 -11.79
N GLU A 17 -15.87 0.72 -11.01
CA GLU A 17 -15.11 -0.42 -11.52
C GLU A 17 -16.01 -1.59 -11.91
N LEU A 18 -17.01 -1.93 -11.07
CA LEU A 18 -17.96 -3.01 -11.34
C LEU A 18 -18.78 -2.78 -12.62
N TYR A 19 -19.15 -1.54 -12.90
CA TYR A 19 -19.90 -1.15 -14.09
C TYR A 19 -19.01 -0.94 -15.33
N ALA A 20 -17.70 -1.12 -15.22
CA ALA A 20 -16.76 -1.07 -16.33
C ALA A 20 -16.11 -2.45 -16.57
N PRO A 21 -16.80 -3.40 -17.22
CA PRO A 21 -16.31 -4.77 -17.39
C PRO A 21 -14.88 -4.89 -17.94
N PRO A 22 -14.44 -4.09 -18.93
CA PRO A 22 -13.05 -4.15 -19.42
C PRO A 22 -11.99 -3.84 -18.36
N ARG A 23 -12.31 -3.03 -17.35
CA ARG A 23 -11.38 -2.69 -16.26
C ARG A 23 -11.27 -3.82 -15.25
N MET A 24 -12.40 -4.43 -14.90
CA MET A 24 -12.39 -5.61 -14.03
C MET A 24 -11.64 -6.78 -14.66
N THR A 25 -11.87 -7.05 -15.95
CA THR A 25 -11.15 -8.12 -16.66
C THR A 25 -9.66 -7.80 -16.77
N ALA A 26 -9.29 -6.56 -17.07
CA ALA A 26 -7.89 -6.14 -17.06
C ALA A 26 -7.23 -6.27 -15.68
N ALA A 27 -7.92 -5.90 -14.59
CA ALA A 27 -7.42 -6.03 -13.23
C ALA A 27 -7.25 -7.51 -12.84
N LEU A 28 -8.21 -8.37 -13.18
CA LEU A 28 -8.14 -9.80 -12.98
C LEU A 28 -6.95 -10.41 -13.75
N ILE A 29 -6.84 -10.10 -15.05
CA ILE A 29 -5.75 -10.61 -15.90
C ILE A 29 -4.40 -10.15 -15.35
N ARG A 30 -4.26 -8.86 -15.02
CA ARG A 30 -3.03 -8.30 -14.45
C ARG A 30 -2.63 -9.03 -13.17
N LEU A 31 -3.57 -9.19 -12.24
CA LEU A 31 -3.32 -9.84 -10.96
C LEU A 31 -2.94 -11.31 -11.15
N THR A 32 -3.68 -12.04 -11.97
CA THR A 32 -3.39 -13.45 -12.29
C THR A 32 -2.01 -13.59 -12.91
N VAL A 33 -1.67 -12.75 -13.88
CA VAL A 33 -0.34 -12.75 -14.53
C VAL A 33 0.75 -12.48 -13.50
N GLN A 34 0.60 -11.46 -12.64
CA GLN A 34 1.59 -11.14 -11.61
C GLN A 34 1.78 -12.31 -10.62
N VAL A 35 0.68 -12.92 -10.15
CA VAL A 35 0.73 -14.07 -9.24
C VAL A 35 1.42 -15.26 -9.91
N VAL A 36 1.04 -15.61 -11.14
CA VAL A 36 1.65 -16.73 -11.87
C VAL A 36 3.13 -16.48 -12.11
N LEU A 37 3.50 -15.30 -12.61
CA LEU A 37 4.90 -14.95 -12.87
C LEU A 37 5.75 -15.01 -11.59
N VAL A 38 5.27 -14.44 -10.49
CA VAL A 38 6.04 -14.43 -9.24
C VAL A 38 6.13 -15.85 -8.65
N ALA A 39 5.04 -16.63 -8.68
CA ALA A 39 5.05 -18.01 -8.21
C ALA A 39 5.99 -18.89 -9.05
N SER A 40 5.97 -18.76 -10.37
CA SER A 40 6.87 -19.48 -11.28
C SER A 40 8.33 -19.07 -11.07
N LEU A 41 8.61 -17.79 -10.88
CA LEU A 41 9.95 -17.27 -10.62
C LEU A 41 10.53 -17.88 -9.33
N TRP A 42 9.81 -17.79 -8.21
CA TRP A 42 10.29 -18.29 -6.93
C TRP A 42 10.35 -19.82 -6.88
N ASN A 43 9.42 -20.52 -7.52
CA ASN A 43 9.50 -21.97 -7.67
C ASN A 43 10.75 -22.38 -8.46
N GLY A 44 11.03 -21.72 -9.59
CA GLY A 44 12.22 -22.01 -10.40
C GLY A 44 13.53 -21.72 -9.67
N LEU A 45 13.60 -20.62 -8.91
CA LEU A 45 14.79 -20.25 -8.14
C LEU A 45 15.12 -21.29 -7.06
N TYR A 46 14.11 -21.81 -6.38
CA TYR A 46 14.27 -22.74 -5.26
C TYR A 46 14.37 -24.22 -5.66
N GLN A 47 14.08 -24.57 -6.92
CA GLN A 47 14.23 -25.94 -7.41
C GLN A 47 15.65 -26.48 -7.28
N GLN A 48 16.67 -25.61 -7.41
CA GLN A 48 18.08 -26.02 -7.38
C GLN A 48 18.78 -25.75 -6.04
N THR A 49 18.28 -24.81 -5.25
CA THR A 49 18.96 -24.31 -4.03
C THR A 49 18.39 -24.89 -2.73
N GLY A 50 17.14 -25.38 -2.72
CA GLY A 50 16.51 -25.97 -1.54
C GLY A 50 16.14 -24.94 -0.48
N THR A 51 17.11 -24.47 0.31
CA THR A 51 16.94 -23.40 1.31
C THR A 51 17.96 -22.29 1.05
N THR A 52 17.48 -21.06 0.84
CA THR A 52 18.33 -19.89 0.60
C THR A 52 17.92 -18.77 1.54
N ALA A 53 18.89 -18.05 2.11
CA ALA A 53 18.64 -16.94 3.04
C ALA A 53 17.76 -17.30 4.27
N GLY A 54 17.76 -18.59 4.65
CA GLY A 54 17.07 -19.10 5.85
C GLY A 54 15.56 -19.32 5.67
N ILE A 55 15.06 -19.40 4.44
CA ILE A 55 13.67 -19.79 4.15
C ILE A 55 13.62 -20.95 3.15
N ASP A 56 12.54 -21.70 3.20
CA ASP A 56 12.24 -22.72 2.20
C ASP A 56 11.47 -22.13 1.00
N ARG A 57 11.24 -23.00 0.01
CA ARG A 57 10.48 -22.67 -1.20
C ARG A 57 9.07 -22.18 -0.89
N GLU A 58 8.37 -22.82 0.04
CA GLU A 58 6.96 -22.52 0.32
C GLU A 58 6.80 -21.16 1.01
N GLN A 59 7.71 -20.83 1.94
CA GLN A 59 7.82 -19.52 2.57
C GLN A 59 8.15 -18.44 1.55
N ALA A 60 9.11 -18.69 0.65
CA ALA A 60 9.49 -17.73 -0.39
C ALA A 60 8.33 -17.44 -1.36
N MET A 61 7.66 -18.49 -1.86
CA MET A 61 6.49 -18.36 -2.74
C MET A 61 5.33 -17.65 -2.03
N THR A 62 5.05 -18.03 -0.79
CA THR A 62 4.01 -17.41 0.04
C THR A 62 4.28 -15.92 0.24
N TYR A 63 5.50 -15.54 0.62
CA TYR A 63 5.88 -14.14 0.77
C TYR A 63 5.64 -13.36 -0.53
N ALA A 64 6.12 -13.90 -1.66
CA ALA A 64 6.08 -13.19 -2.94
C ALA A 64 4.66 -13.01 -3.47
N VAL A 65 3.83 -14.04 -3.40
CA VAL A 65 2.42 -13.95 -3.80
C VAL A 65 1.65 -13.02 -2.87
N MET A 66 1.89 -13.10 -1.56
CA MET A 66 1.30 -12.17 -0.60
C MET A 66 1.73 -10.72 -0.84
N ALA A 67 2.97 -10.47 -1.27
CA ALA A 67 3.44 -9.14 -1.65
C ALA A 67 2.69 -8.59 -2.87
N VAL A 68 2.46 -9.43 -3.89
CA VAL A 68 1.62 -9.07 -5.05
C VAL A 68 0.19 -8.78 -4.62
N LEU A 69 -0.43 -9.61 -3.78
CA LEU A 69 -1.78 -9.37 -3.27
C LEU A 69 -1.85 -8.07 -2.45
N ALA A 70 -0.87 -7.85 -1.56
CA ALA A 70 -0.78 -6.66 -0.73
C ALA A 70 -0.53 -5.38 -1.56
N SER A 71 0.05 -5.48 -2.75
CA SER A 71 0.15 -4.32 -3.68
C SER A 71 -1.21 -3.75 -4.05
N ARG A 72 -2.30 -4.54 -4.06
CA ARG A 72 -3.66 -4.07 -4.34
C ARG A 72 -4.22 -3.14 -3.25
N LEU A 73 -3.67 -3.20 -2.04
CA LEU A 73 -3.98 -2.28 -0.93
C LEU A 73 -3.15 -0.99 -1.00
N ARG A 74 -2.04 -1.02 -1.75
CA ARG A 74 -1.08 0.07 -1.85
C ARG A 74 -1.35 0.94 -3.07
N GLU A 75 -1.72 0.30 -4.18
CA GLU A 75 -2.23 0.95 -5.38
C GLU A 75 -3.70 1.29 -5.18
N LEU A 76 -3.98 2.48 -4.62
CA LEU A 76 -5.28 3.09 -4.89
C LEU A 76 -5.30 3.38 -6.39
N ASP A 77 -6.24 2.76 -7.13
CA ASP A 77 -6.38 2.94 -8.57
C ASP A 77 -6.88 4.37 -8.86
N GLN A 78 -5.98 5.35 -8.67
CA GLN A 78 -6.22 6.78 -8.87
C GLN A 78 -6.61 7.10 -10.33
N TYR A 79 -6.33 6.17 -11.25
CA TYR A 79 -6.59 6.30 -12.68
C TYR A 79 -8.06 6.07 -13.05
N ALA A 80 -8.79 5.24 -12.31
CA ALA A 80 -10.13 4.80 -12.69
C ALA A 80 -11.17 5.92 -12.63
N GLY A 81 -10.99 6.87 -11.71
CA GLY A 81 -11.92 7.95 -11.49
C GLY A 81 -11.70 9.18 -12.35
N ARG A 82 -10.43 9.49 -12.68
CA ARG A 82 -10.04 10.84 -13.14
C ARG A 82 -10.62 11.98 -12.27
N ASP A 83 -11.01 11.66 -11.04
CA ASP A 83 -11.69 12.51 -10.06
C ASP A 83 -10.74 12.62 -8.86
N THR A 84 -9.46 12.85 -9.15
CA THR A 84 -8.42 13.12 -8.15
C THR A 84 -8.32 14.62 -7.93
N VAL A 85 -7.96 15.03 -6.72
CA VAL A 85 -7.75 16.44 -6.38
C VAL A 85 -6.74 17.07 -7.34
N LEU A 86 -5.66 16.36 -7.66
CA LEU A 86 -4.60 16.84 -8.54
C LEU A 86 -5.10 17.10 -9.98
N GLN A 87 -5.94 16.21 -10.50
CA GLN A 87 -6.56 16.39 -11.81
C GLN A 87 -7.56 17.56 -11.82
N HIS A 88 -8.39 17.67 -10.78
CA HIS A 88 -9.34 18.77 -10.66
C HIS A 88 -8.70 20.13 -10.44
N MET A 89 -7.57 20.18 -9.73
CA MET A 89 -6.75 21.39 -9.62
C MET A 89 -6.13 21.76 -10.97
N HIS A 90 -5.62 20.78 -11.73
CA HIS A 90 -5.03 21.03 -13.04
C HIS A 90 -6.04 21.57 -14.06
N PHE A 91 -7.27 21.03 -14.06
CA PHE A 91 -8.34 21.45 -14.98
C PHE A 91 -9.25 22.56 -14.40
N GLY A 92 -8.96 23.10 -13.22
CA GLY A 92 -9.81 24.13 -12.56
C GLY A 92 -11.20 23.65 -12.16
N THR A 93 -11.48 22.35 -12.22
CA THR A 93 -12.79 21.74 -11.98
C THR A 93 -13.02 21.37 -10.51
N ILE A 94 -12.10 21.72 -9.61
CA ILE A 94 -12.21 21.49 -8.16
C ILE A 94 -13.45 22.20 -7.56
N VAL A 95 -13.92 23.29 -8.17
CA VAL A 95 -15.12 24.03 -7.73
C VAL A 95 -16.36 23.13 -7.68
N TYR A 96 -16.48 22.15 -8.57
CA TYR A 96 -17.61 21.22 -8.59
C TYR A 96 -17.67 20.33 -7.34
N TRP A 97 -16.56 20.13 -6.64
CA TRP A 97 -16.57 19.40 -5.36
C TRP A 97 -17.23 20.21 -4.24
N TYR A 98 -17.16 21.54 -4.29
CA TYR A 98 -17.81 22.43 -3.32
C TYR A 98 -19.32 22.58 -3.58
N LEU A 99 -19.77 22.27 -4.79
CA LEU A 99 -21.20 22.21 -5.14
C LEU A 99 -21.86 20.91 -4.66
N ARG A 100 -21.08 19.90 -4.25
CA ARG A 100 -21.60 18.64 -3.72
C ARG A 100 -22.15 18.87 -2.30
N PRO A 101 -23.18 18.11 -1.87
CA PRO A 101 -23.77 18.25 -0.54
C PRO A 101 -22.87 17.75 0.61
N LEU A 102 -21.61 17.40 0.32
CA LEU A 102 -20.60 16.93 1.26
C LEU A 102 -19.37 17.83 1.18
N ALA A 103 -18.82 18.21 2.33
CA ALA A 103 -17.55 18.92 2.38
C ALA A 103 -16.46 18.12 1.64
N PRO A 104 -15.61 18.77 0.81
CA PRO A 104 -14.60 18.10 -0.01
C PRO A 104 -13.69 17.12 0.75
N GLN A 105 -13.28 17.48 1.97
CA GLN A 105 -12.46 16.63 2.84
C GLN A 105 -13.15 15.30 3.17
N ARG A 106 -14.45 15.36 3.53
CA ARG A 106 -15.23 14.16 3.85
C ARG A 106 -15.49 13.32 2.61
N TYR A 107 -15.76 13.96 1.47
CA TYR A 107 -15.91 13.27 0.20
C TYR A 107 -14.65 12.49 -0.18
N TYR A 108 -13.47 13.13 -0.08
CA TYR A 108 -12.18 12.49 -0.36
C TYR A 108 -11.92 11.30 0.57
N ALA A 109 -12.13 11.47 1.88
CA ALA A 109 -11.93 10.40 2.86
C ALA A 109 -12.84 9.18 2.61
N MET A 110 -14.13 9.42 2.32
CA MET A 110 -15.07 8.34 2.01
C MET A 110 -14.68 7.63 0.71
N ARG A 111 -14.23 8.36 -0.31
CA ARG A 111 -13.76 7.77 -1.56
C ARG A 111 -12.52 6.90 -1.37
N ALA A 112 -11.52 7.41 -0.64
CA ALA A 112 -10.31 6.66 -0.32
C ALA A 112 -10.64 5.37 0.46
N LEU A 113 -11.60 5.42 1.37
CA LEU A 113 -12.09 4.24 2.07
C LEU A 113 -12.74 3.23 1.11
N GLY A 114 -13.52 3.69 0.14
CA GLY A 114 -14.08 2.84 -0.92
C GLY A 114 -13.02 2.15 -1.78
N GLU A 115 -11.99 2.88 -2.19
CA GLU A 115 -10.84 2.37 -2.92
C GLU A 115 -10.07 1.30 -2.12
N GLN A 116 -9.85 1.56 -0.82
CA GLN A 116 -9.19 0.60 0.06
C GLN A 116 -10.00 -0.68 0.26
N LEU A 117 -11.31 -0.57 0.44
CA LEU A 117 -12.19 -1.75 0.56
C LEU A 117 -12.24 -2.55 -0.75
N TYR A 118 -12.20 -1.89 -1.91
CA TYR A 118 -12.12 -2.55 -3.20
C TYR A 118 -10.80 -3.31 -3.37
N GLY A 119 -9.67 -2.67 -3.07
CA GLY A 119 -8.35 -3.31 -3.09
C GLY A 119 -8.26 -4.48 -2.11
N PHE A 120 -8.80 -4.31 -0.90
CA PHE A 120 -8.89 -5.37 0.12
C PHE A 120 -9.72 -6.56 -0.36
N ALA A 121 -10.88 -6.33 -0.99
CA ALA A 121 -11.72 -7.40 -1.52
C ALA A 121 -10.98 -8.22 -2.60
N TRP A 122 -10.23 -7.55 -3.49
CA TRP A 122 -9.37 -8.22 -4.47
C TRP A 122 -8.23 -9.01 -3.82
N ALA A 123 -7.55 -8.42 -2.84
CA ALA A 123 -6.48 -9.09 -2.11
C ALA A 123 -6.99 -10.32 -1.36
N LEU A 124 -8.17 -10.23 -0.73
CA LEU A 124 -8.81 -11.33 -0.01
C LEU A 124 -9.28 -12.44 -0.95
N ALA A 125 -9.91 -12.09 -2.08
CA ALA A 125 -10.32 -13.06 -3.09
C ALA A 125 -9.11 -13.80 -3.70
N GLY A 126 -8.06 -13.05 -4.04
CA GLY A 126 -6.80 -13.61 -4.54
C GLY A 126 -6.11 -14.48 -3.50
N PHE A 127 -6.11 -14.08 -2.22
CA PHE A 127 -5.58 -14.88 -1.12
C PHE A 127 -6.33 -16.20 -0.97
N ALA A 128 -7.67 -16.17 -0.94
CA ALA A 128 -8.49 -17.37 -0.82
C ALA A 128 -8.27 -18.34 -2.00
N LEU A 129 -8.15 -17.81 -3.22
CA LEU A 129 -7.85 -18.61 -4.41
C LEU A 129 -6.44 -19.24 -4.35
N CYS A 130 -5.42 -18.45 -3.97
CA CYS A 130 -4.05 -18.94 -3.87
C CYS A 130 -3.88 -19.97 -2.73
N LEU A 131 -4.64 -19.81 -1.63
CA LEU A 131 -4.71 -20.76 -0.54
C LEU A 131 -5.35 -22.08 -1.02
N ALA A 132 -6.48 -22.00 -1.73
CA ALA A 132 -7.16 -23.17 -2.29
C ALA A 132 -6.30 -23.90 -3.36
N ALA A 133 -5.50 -23.16 -4.11
CA ALA A 133 -4.57 -23.69 -5.11
C ALA A 133 -3.26 -24.24 -4.50
N GLY A 134 -3.03 -24.09 -3.18
CA GLY A 134 -1.81 -24.52 -2.51
C GLY A 134 -0.55 -23.70 -2.86
N VAL A 135 -0.73 -22.51 -3.43
CA VAL A 135 0.38 -21.60 -3.79
C VAL A 135 0.84 -20.79 -2.57
N VAL A 136 -0.08 -20.47 -1.68
CA VAL A 136 0.14 -19.73 -0.43
C VAL A 136 -0.16 -20.64 0.74
N GLN A 137 0.73 -20.68 1.73
CA GLN A 137 0.49 -21.43 2.96
C GLN A 137 -0.40 -20.64 3.94
N PRO A 138 -1.27 -21.31 4.71
CA PRO A 138 -2.00 -20.66 5.80
C PRO A 138 -1.03 -20.15 6.87
N PRO A 139 -1.45 -19.16 7.69
CA PRO A 139 -0.63 -18.71 8.80
C PRO A 139 -0.42 -19.87 9.79
N GLY A 140 0.80 -20.01 10.32
CA GLY A 140 1.16 -21.14 11.20
C GLY A 140 0.37 -21.23 12.50
N SER A 141 -0.32 -20.15 12.90
CA SER A 141 -1.28 -20.15 14.01
C SER A 141 -2.23 -18.96 13.95
N ALA A 142 -3.31 -18.99 14.73
CA ALA A 142 -4.22 -17.85 14.89
C ALA A 142 -3.50 -16.60 15.46
N ALA A 143 -2.49 -16.79 16.31
CA ALA A 143 -1.68 -15.70 16.84
C ALA A 143 -0.84 -15.01 15.74
N VAL A 144 -0.24 -15.81 14.84
CA VAL A 144 0.49 -15.28 13.66
C VAL A 144 -0.47 -14.52 12.76
N ALA A 145 -1.67 -15.03 12.52
CA ALA A 145 -2.68 -14.32 11.73
C ALA A 145 -3.07 -12.96 12.34
N GLY A 146 -3.30 -12.91 13.66
CA GLY A 146 -3.63 -11.68 14.37
C GLY A 146 -2.49 -10.65 14.37
N VAL A 147 -1.26 -11.10 14.62
CA VAL A 147 -0.06 -10.25 14.57
C VAL A 147 0.21 -9.75 13.15
N PHE A 148 0.05 -10.60 12.14
CA PHE A 148 0.14 -10.21 10.74
C PHE A 148 -0.87 -9.12 10.40
N ALA A 149 -2.14 -9.30 10.77
CA ALA A 149 -3.19 -8.32 10.49
C ALA A 149 -2.92 -6.96 11.16
N LEU A 150 -2.47 -6.98 12.43
CA LEU A 150 -2.09 -5.76 13.15
C LEU A 150 -0.87 -5.09 12.53
N SER A 151 0.16 -5.87 12.17
CA SER A 151 1.38 -5.37 11.53
C SER A 151 1.09 -4.80 10.14
N LEU A 152 0.20 -5.42 9.38
CA LEU A 152 -0.24 -4.92 8.06
C LEU A 152 -1.01 -3.61 8.21
N LEU A 153 -1.87 -3.47 9.22
CA LEU A 153 -2.58 -2.23 9.52
C LEU A 153 -1.61 -1.10 9.88
N LEU A 154 -0.66 -1.35 10.78
CA LEU A 154 0.38 -0.37 11.12
C LEU A 154 1.25 -0.03 9.89
N GLY A 155 1.61 -1.03 9.08
CA GLY A 155 2.35 -0.84 7.83
C GLY A 155 1.61 0.04 6.83
N GLN A 156 0.28 -0.10 6.74
CA GLN A 156 -0.57 0.76 5.91
C GLN A 156 -0.61 2.20 6.44
N LEU A 157 -0.63 2.40 7.76
CA LEU A 157 -0.53 3.73 8.38
C LEU A 157 0.83 4.38 8.11
N VAL A 158 1.92 3.62 8.22
CA VAL A 158 3.26 4.10 7.86
C VAL A 158 3.29 4.51 6.39
N LEU A 159 2.79 3.66 5.49
CA LEU A 159 2.71 3.97 4.06
C LEU A 159 1.89 5.24 3.80
N TYR A 160 0.73 5.38 4.45
CA TYR A 160 -0.11 6.57 4.34
C TYR A 160 0.67 7.84 4.70
N TYR A 161 1.36 7.86 5.84
CA TYR A 161 2.13 9.05 6.22
C TYR A 161 3.35 9.29 5.34
N VAL A 162 4.02 8.24 4.86
CA VAL A 162 5.10 8.37 3.86
C VAL A 162 4.57 9.04 2.59
N MET A 163 3.44 8.58 2.06
CA MET A 163 2.83 9.19 0.87
C MET A 163 2.38 10.62 1.15
N LEU A 164 1.83 10.90 2.34
CA LEU A 164 1.45 12.25 2.73
C LEU A 164 2.66 13.20 2.79
N VAL A 165 3.83 12.74 3.28
CA VAL A 165 5.07 13.51 3.23
C VAL A 165 5.45 13.83 1.78
N ILE A 166 5.40 12.83 0.89
CA ILE A 166 5.71 12.99 -0.54
C ILE A 166 4.75 14.00 -1.19
N ASP A 167 3.45 13.89 -0.92
CA ASP A 167 2.43 14.80 -1.43
C ASP A 167 2.67 16.23 -0.94
N GLN A 168 3.01 16.41 0.33
CA GLN A 168 3.31 17.73 0.89
C GLN A 168 4.54 18.38 0.25
N PHE A 169 5.54 17.61 -0.18
CA PHE A 169 6.70 18.19 -0.87
C PHE A 169 6.31 18.98 -2.12
N CYS A 170 5.18 18.68 -2.77
CA CYS A 170 4.67 19.44 -3.90
C CYS A 170 4.42 20.93 -3.59
N PHE A 171 4.23 21.33 -2.32
CA PHE A 171 4.13 22.75 -1.94
C PHE A 171 5.44 23.53 -2.12
N TRP A 172 6.57 22.84 -2.19
CA TRP A 172 7.90 23.43 -2.33
C TRP A 172 8.54 23.19 -3.69
N THR A 173 8.14 22.14 -4.40
CA THR A 173 8.64 21.80 -5.74
C THR A 173 7.58 22.10 -6.80
N LEU A 174 7.76 23.21 -7.55
CA LEU A 174 7.00 23.45 -8.77
C LEU A 174 7.29 22.32 -9.79
N ARG A 175 6.28 21.50 -10.08
CA ARG A 175 6.28 20.44 -11.10
C ARG A 175 7.51 19.53 -11.09
N ASN A 176 7.55 18.54 -10.21
CA ASN A 176 8.58 17.49 -10.28
C ASN A 176 8.00 16.08 -10.18
N GLY A 177 7.17 15.71 -11.18
CA GLY A 177 6.63 14.36 -11.31
C GLY A 177 7.72 13.27 -11.36
N ALA A 178 8.89 13.58 -11.93
CA ALA A 178 10.04 12.66 -11.95
C ALA A 178 10.58 12.34 -10.55
N ALA A 179 10.71 13.35 -9.67
CA ALA A 179 11.15 13.13 -8.30
C ALA A 179 10.14 12.24 -7.53
N MET A 180 8.84 12.46 -7.78
CA MET A 180 7.78 11.65 -7.17
C MET A 180 7.85 10.18 -7.64
N LEU A 181 8.10 9.94 -8.93
CA LEU A 181 8.30 8.60 -9.47
C LEU A 181 9.51 7.90 -8.84
N ILE A 182 10.64 8.60 -8.67
CA ILE A 182 11.83 8.05 -8.01
C ILE A 182 11.53 7.69 -6.55
N LEU A 183 10.81 8.55 -5.82
CA LEU A 183 10.46 8.28 -4.43
C LEU A 183 9.50 7.10 -4.29
N ILE A 184 8.51 6.98 -5.17
CA ILE A 184 7.59 5.82 -5.20
C ILE A 184 8.35 4.54 -5.53
N PHE A 185 9.28 4.59 -6.50
CA PHE A 185 10.11 3.44 -6.84
C PHE A 185 11.01 3.02 -5.67
N ALA A 186 11.71 3.97 -5.05
CA ALA A 186 12.56 3.71 -3.89
C ALA A 186 11.75 3.12 -2.73
N GLN A 187 10.56 3.66 -2.47
CA GLN A 187 9.64 3.18 -1.46
C GLN A 187 9.21 1.73 -1.75
N ASN A 188 8.82 1.40 -2.99
CA ASN A 188 8.43 0.04 -3.36
C ASN A 188 9.60 -0.95 -3.27
N LEU A 189 10.80 -0.55 -3.71
CA LEU A 189 12.02 -1.36 -3.60
C LEU A 189 12.37 -1.64 -2.13
N LEU A 190 12.45 -0.60 -1.30
CA LEU A 190 12.83 -0.69 0.11
C LEU A 190 11.73 -1.31 0.99
N SER A 191 10.51 -1.48 0.48
CA SER A 191 9.44 -2.19 1.18
C SER A 191 9.48 -3.70 1.02
N GLY A 192 10.31 -4.22 0.10
CA GLY A 192 10.41 -5.64 -0.18
C GLY A 192 9.26 -6.20 -1.02
N VAL A 193 8.49 -5.35 -1.71
CA VAL A 193 7.41 -5.76 -2.63
C VAL A 193 7.96 -6.49 -3.87
N TYR A 194 9.03 -5.97 -4.48
CA TYR A 194 9.59 -6.55 -5.70
C TYR A 194 10.45 -7.78 -5.43
N ALA A 195 11.30 -7.70 -4.41
CA ALA A 195 12.10 -8.81 -3.93
C ALA A 195 12.24 -8.67 -2.41
N PRO A 196 12.22 -9.79 -1.67
CA PRO A 196 12.46 -9.76 -0.24
C PRO A 196 13.81 -9.14 0.10
N LEU A 197 13.83 -8.30 1.14
CA LEU A 197 15.01 -7.50 1.48
C LEU A 197 16.23 -8.35 1.88
N TRP A 198 16.02 -9.56 2.38
CA TRP A 198 17.09 -10.48 2.79
C TRP A 198 17.90 -11.07 1.62
N PHE A 199 17.53 -10.79 0.37
CA PHE A 199 18.35 -11.12 -0.80
C PHE A 199 19.30 -10.00 -1.21
N PHE A 200 19.21 -8.83 -0.57
CA PHE A 200 20.09 -7.71 -0.85
C PHE A 200 21.37 -7.77 0.01
N PRO A 201 22.45 -7.09 -0.39
CA PRO A 201 23.68 -7.01 0.42
C PRO A 201 23.46 -6.38 1.80
N ASP A 202 24.32 -6.72 2.77
CA ASP A 202 24.19 -6.27 4.17
C ASP A 202 24.13 -4.75 4.35
N TRP A 203 24.88 -3.99 3.54
CA TRP A 203 24.85 -2.53 3.58
C TRP A 203 23.45 -1.98 3.23
N PHE A 204 22.73 -2.64 2.32
CA PHE A 204 21.40 -2.24 1.87
C PHE A 204 20.34 -2.62 2.92
N ILE A 205 20.46 -3.80 3.51
CA ILE A 205 19.61 -4.23 4.64
C ILE A 205 19.77 -3.26 5.81
N THR A 206 21.01 -2.90 6.13
CA THR A 206 21.33 -1.95 7.20
C THR A 206 20.77 -0.56 6.89
N LEU A 207 20.96 -0.04 5.67
CA LEU A 207 20.39 1.25 5.29
C LEU A 207 18.86 1.26 5.39
N SER A 208 18.21 0.20 4.91
CA SER A 208 16.76 0.11 4.89
C SER A 208 16.15 -0.08 6.28
N SER A 209 16.87 -0.61 7.27
CA SER A 209 16.38 -0.74 8.65
C SER A 209 16.27 0.60 9.38
N PHE A 210 17.03 1.61 8.96
CA PHE A 210 16.89 2.99 9.43
C PHE A 210 15.74 3.76 8.77
N LEU A 211 15.05 3.16 7.80
CA LEU A 211 13.98 3.79 7.01
C LEU A 211 12.61 3.15 7.32
N PRO A 212 11.50 3.88 7.13
CA PRO A 212 10.16 3.37 7.44
C PRO A 212 9.63 2.33 6.43
N PHE A 213 10.36 2.07 5.35
CA PHE A 213 9.79 1.35 4.21
C PHE A 213 9.58 -0.14 4.47
N GLN A 214 10.49 -0.80 5.19
CA GLN A 214 10.35 -2.22 5.53
C GLN A 214 9.10 -2.48 6.38
N ALA A 215 8.80 -1.55 7.28
CA ALA A 215 7.61 -1.57 8.12
C ALA A 215 6.30 -1.57 7.32
N THR A 216 6.31 -1.14 6.05
CA THR A 216 5.08 -1.09 5.24
C THR A 216 4.62 -2.45 4.71
N LEU A 217 5.54 -3.39 4.47
CA LEU A 217 5.18 -4.65 3.80
C LEU A 217 6.13 -5.81 4.12
N SER A 218 7.44 -5.61 4.11
CA SER A 218 8.40 -6.67 4.44
C SER A 218 8.18 -7.24 5.84
N VAL A 219 8.04 -6.38 6.87
CA VAL A 219 7.81 -6.82 8.26
C VAL A 219 6.55 -7.68 8.42
N PRO A 220 5.34 -7.24 8.01
CA PRO A 220 4.15 -8.07 8.17
C PRO A 220 4.27 -9.40 7.40
N LEU A 221 4.80 -9.38 6.18
CA LEU A 221 4.97 -10.62 5.41
C LEU A 221 6.01 -11.56 6.02
N SER A 222 7.09 -11.03 6.58
CA SER A 222 8.10 -11.80 7.31
C SER A 222 7.54 -12.46 8.57
N LEU A 223 6.63 -11.78 9.28
CA LEU A 223 5.88 -12.36 10.40
C LEU A 223 4.93 -13.47 9.92
N TYR A 224 4.24 -13.26 8.79
CA TYR A 224 3.31 -14.23 8.21
C TYR A 224 4.00 -15.54 7.81
N VAL A 225 5.13 -15.46 7.12
CA VAL A 225 5.89 -16.66 6.68
C VAL A 225 6.76 -17.27 7.77
N GLY A 226 6.79 -16.69 8.98
CA GLY A 226 7.57 -17.18 10.11
C GLY A 226 9.08 -16.90 10.03
N ARG A 227 9.51 -15.98 9.15
CA ARG A 227 10.92 -15.51 9.10
C ARG A 227 11.27 -14.72 10.35
N ILE A 228 10.37 -13.81 10.75
CA ILE A 228 10.42 -13.15 12.04
C ILE A 228 9.60 -14.01 13.00
N PRO A 229 10.20 -14.54 14.08
CA PRO A 229 9.47 -15.36 15.03
C PRO A 229 8.45 -14.51 15.79
N LEU A 230 7.38 -15.16 16.25
CA LEU A 230 6.31 -14.49 17.00
C LEU A 230 6.82 -13.81 18.28
N SER A 231 7.92 -14.30 18.87
CA SER A 231 8.59 -13.68 20.03
C SER A 231 9.04 -12.24 19.76
N ASP A 232 9.41 -11.94 18.52
CA ASP A 232 9.96 -10.64 18.14
C ASP A 232 8.88 -9.69 17.63
N ALA A 233 7.65 -10.17 17.51
CA ALA A 233 6.51 -9.41 17.02
C ALA A 233 6.29 -8.12 17.82
N ALA A 234 6.38 -8.17 19.15
CA ALA A 234 6.18 -7.01 20.01
C ALA A 234 7.17 -5.88 19.70
N PHE A 235 8.44 -6.22 19.45
CA PHE A 235 9.46 -5.25 19.08
C PHE A 235 9.14 -4.64 17.71
N GLN A 236 8.85 -5.46 16.71
CA GLN A 236 8.56 -4.99 15.35
C GLN A 236 7.30 -4.10 15.29
N LEU A 237 6.23 -4.50 15.98
CA LEU A 237 5.02 -3.69 16.11
C LEU A 237 5.30 -2.34 16.79
N SER A 238 6.17 -2.33 17.81
CA SER A 238 6.58 -1.10 18.49
C SER A 238 7.38 -0.17 17.56
N VAL A 239 8.27 -0.73 16.72
CA VAL A 239 8.99 0.04 15.69
C VAL A 239 8.03 0.62 14.65
N GLN A 240 7.05 -0.17 14.17
CA GLN A 240 6.02 0.33 13.25
C GLN A 240 5.20 1.46 13.89
N ALA A 241 4.76 1.30 15.14
CA ALA A 241 4.03 2.32 15.88
C ALA A 241 4.87 3.60 16.10
N GLY A 242 6.17 3.43 16.39
CA GLY A 242 7.12 4.54 16.48
C GLY A 242 7.21 5.33 15.17
N TRP A 243 7.30 4.63 14.03
CA TRP A 243 7.29 5.28 12.71
C TRP A 243 5.98 6.00 12.42
N VAL A 244 4.83 5.41 12.77
CA VAL A 244 3.53 6.08 12.64
C VAL A 244 3.54 7.40 13.43
N LEU A 245 4.01 7.39 14.67
CA LEU A 245 4.07 8.59 15.51
C LEU A 245 5.02 9.65 14.92
N VAL A 246 6.24 9.26 14.56
CA VAL A 246 7.26 10.16 13.99
C VAL A 246 6.75 10.82 12.72
N LEU A 247 6.21 10.03 11.79
CA LEU A 247 5.71 10.56 10.52
C LEU A 247 4.43 11.41 10.70
N ALA A 248 3.55 11.06 11.66
CA ALA A 248 2.38 11.88 11.98
C ALA A 248 2.78 13.26 12.53
N LEU A 249 3.77 13.32 13.42
CA LEU A 249 4.30 14.59 13.92
C LEU A 249 5.00 15.39 12.81
N PHE A 250 5.78 14.72 11.97
CA PHE A 250 6.50 15.35 10.87
C PHE A 250 5.56 15.94 9.81
N THR A 251 4.53 15.18 9.38
CA THR A 251 3.51 15.69 8.44
C THR A 251 2.71 16.85 9.02
N ARG A 252 2.41 16.84 10.32
CA ARG A 252 1.77 17.98 11.01
C ARG A 252 2.69 19.21 11.03
N PHE A 253 3.99 19.03 11.24
CA PHE A 253 4.97 20.11 11.16
C PHE A 253 5.06 20.67 9.72
N LEU A 254 5.16 19.81 8.71
CA LEU A 254 5.17 20.21 7.30
C LEU A 254 3.90 20.98 6.93
N TRP A 255 2.72 20.56 7.38
CA TRP A 255 1.46 21.26 7.13
C TRP A 255 1.48 22.71 7.64
N ARG A 256 2.00 22.93 8.85
CA ARG A 256 2.14 24.28 9.42
C ARG A 256 3.07 25.16 8.59
N ARG A 257 4.13 24.58 8.01
CA ARG A 257 5.09 25.28 7.13
C ARG A 257 4.50 25.54 5.75
N ALA A 258 3.79 24.58 5.17
CA ALA A 258 3.14 24.69 3.87
C ALA A 258 2.08 25.79 3.88
N ALA A 259 1.30 25.91 4.96
CA ALA A 259 0.26 26.94 5.11
C ALA A 259 0.79 28.37 4.94
N LEU A 260 2.07 28.63 5.28
CA LEU A 260 2.70 29.94 5.11
C LEU A 260 3.09 30.25 3.65
N ARG A 261 3.10 29.24 2.78
CA ARG A 261 3.45 29.35 1.35
C ARG A 261 2.24 29.25 0.43
N VAL A 262 1.06 28.98 0.96
CA VAL A 262 -0.17 28.97 0.17
C VAL A 262 -0.48 30.42 -0.21
N VAL A 263 0.00 30.83 -1.38
CA VAL A 263 -0.51 32.02 -2.06
C VAL A 263 -1.79 31.58 -2.77
N SER A 264 -2.88 32.31 -2.57
CA SER A 264 -4.11 32.13 -3.34
C SER A 264 -3.79 32.31 -4.83
N GLN A 265 -3.68 31.22 -5.59
CA GLN A 265 -3.45 31.25 -7.04
C GLN A 265 -4.76 31.47 -7.81
N GLY A 266 -5.61 32.32 -7.26
CA GLY A 266 -6.89 32.79 -7.78
C GLY A 266 -7.32 33.91 -6.86
N GLY A 267 -7.47 35.13 -7.40
CA GLY A 267 -7.73 36.34 -6.63
C GLY A 267 -8.92 36.24 -5.68
#